data_AF-A0A6J4KL00-F1
#
_entry.id   AF-A0A6J4KL00-F1
#
_cell.length_a   1.000
_cell.length_b   1.000
_cell.length_c   1.000
_cell.angle_alpha   90.00
_cell.angle_beta   90.00
_cell.angle_gamma   90.00
#
_symmetry.space_group_name_H-M   'P 1'
#
loop_
_entity.id
_entity.type
_entity.pdbx_description
1 polymer ?
#
loop_
_entity_poly.entity_id
_entity_poly.type
_entity_poly.pdbx_seq_one_letter_code
_entity_poly.pdbx_strand_id
1 'polypeptide(L)'
;MTPAPSSTTPSPQPGSFPQGTTELATQALLAAASSIPAGIPIYMVNLLRYRYQADYGDSATAAPCSGREAYFQRYIPAFAKVTEGDGIKPFWVGRALAQLVAPPGEQWDDVAIVEYPSFAVFQRMIESPAYLAEAEPHRRAALADWRLIPTAKADMPG
;
A
#
# COMPACT_ATOMS: atom_id res chain seq x y z
N MET A 1 -27.99 2.33 -50.28
CA MET A 1 -27.98 2.13 -48.82
C MET A 1 -26.70 1.38 -48.49
N THR A 2 -25.74 2.05 -47.85
CA THR A 2 -24.41 1.51 -47.54
C THR A 2 -24.44 0.95 -46.11
N PRO A 3 -23.95 -0.27 -45.82
CA PRO A 3 -23.97 -0.78 -44.46
C PRO A 3 -22.88 -0.09 -43.61
N ALA A 4 -23.21 0.16 -42.34
CA ALA A 4 -22.30 0.75 -41.37
C ALA A 4 -21.18 -0.24 -40.97
N PRO A 5 -19.97 0.24 -40.63
CA PRO A 5 -18.90 -0.64 -40.18
C PRO A 5 -19.18 -1.17 -38.77
N SER A 6 -19.07 -2.49 -38.61
CA SER A 6 -19.18 -3.18 -37.32
C SER A 6 -18.02 -2.77 -36.39
N SER A 7 -18.34 -2.04 -35.33
CA SER A 7 -17.44 -1.75 -34.23
C SER A 7 -17.23 -3.01 -33.39
N THR A 8 -16.15 -3.74 -33.67
CA THR A 8 -15.71 -4.86 -32.82
C THR A 8 -14.83 -4.29 -31.72
N THR A 9 -15.35 -4.20 -30.51
CA THR A 9 -14.54 -3.95 -29.30
C THR A 9 -13.59 -5.13 -29.13
N PRO A 10 -12.25 -4.92 -29.02
CA PRO A 10 -11.33 -6.03 -28.84
C PRO A 10 -11.58 -6.68 -27.48
N SER A 11 -11.71 -8.02 -27.47
CA SER A 11 -11.74 -8.80 -26.23
C SER A 11 -10.42 -8.61 -25.45
N PRO A 12 -10.47 -8.51 -24.11
CA PRO A 12 -9.27 -8.37 -23.30
C PRO A 12 -8.37 -9.60 -23.50
N GLN A 13 -7.09 -9.35 -23.79
CA GLN A 13 -6.07 -10.39 -23.92
C GLN A 13 -5.87 -11.09 -22.56
N PRO A 14 -5.92 -12.43 -22.49
CA PRO A 14 -5.59 -13.16 -21.26
C PRO A 14 -4.10 -12.97 -20.94
N GLY A 15 -3.81 -12.28 -19.84
CA GLY A 15 -2.44 -12.06 -19.35
C GLY A 15 -2.10 -10.61 -18.98
N SER A 16 -2.95 -9.63 -19.31
CA SER A 16 -2.78 -8.26 -18.82
C SER A 16 -3.42 -8.12 -17.44
N PHE A 17 -2.65 -8.40 -16.39
CA PHE A 17 -3.04 -7.94 -15.05
C PHE A 17 -3.13 -6.41 -15.06
N PRO A 18 -4.15 -5.79 -14.44
CA PRO A 18 -4.11 -4.35 -14.22
C PRO A 18 -2.83 -4.01 -13.46
N GLN A 19 -2.13 -2.96 -13.88
CA GLN A 19 -0.96 -2.45 -13.14
C GLN A 19 -1.40 -2.23 -11.68
N GLY A 20 -0.68 -2.86 -10.73
CA GLY A 20 -1.02 -2.71 -9.32
C GLY A 20 -0.96 -1.25 -8.89
N THR A 21 -1.75 -0.91 -7.88
CA THR A 21 -1.84 0.45 -7.34
C THR A 21 -0.91 0.57 -6.14
N THR A 22 0.12 1.39 -6.27
CA THR A 22 1.12 1.62 -5.20
C THR A 22 1.12 3.06 -4.68
N GLU A 23 0.33 3.93 -5.32
CA GLU A 23 0.29 5.37 -5.06
C GLU A 23 -0.80 5.75 -4.07
N LEU A 24 -0.47 6.68 -3.17
CA LEU A 24 -1.44 7.34 -2.32
C LEU A 24 -2.10 8.49 -3.10
N ALA A 25 -3.33 8.28 -3.54
CA ALA A 25 -4.07 9.30 -4.27
C ALA A 25 -4.50 10.45 -3.35
N THR A 26 -4.14 11.69 -3.70
CA THR A 26 -4.53 12.90 -2.95
C THR A 26 -6.04 12.98 -2.71
N GLN A 27 -6.85 12.65 -3.72
CA GLN A 27 -8.31 12.67 -3.58
C GLN A 27 -8.83 11.67 -2.54
N ALA A 28 -8.19 10.49 -2.44
CA ALA A 28 -8.55 9.49 -1.44
C ALA A 28 -8.17 9.95 -0.03
N LEU A 29 -7.00 10.61 0.12
CA LEU A 29 -6.58 11.21 1.39
C LEU A 29 -7.54 12.30 1.86
N LEU A 30 -7.97 13.20 0.96
CA LEU A 30 -8.94 14.26 1.27
C LEU A 30 -10.30 13.69 1.68
N ALA A 31 -10.78 12.68 0.96
CA ALA A 31 -12.03 12.00 1.28
C ALA A 31 -11.96 11.30 2.65
N ALA A 32 -10.84 10.62 2.94
CA ALA A 32 -10.61 9.98 4.22
C ALA A 32 -10.54 11.00 5.36
N ALA A 33 -9.81 12.11 5.18
CA ALA A 33 -9.72 13.18 6.18
C ALA A 33 -11.08 13.80 6.53
N SER A 34 -12.00 13.84 5.56
CA SER A 34 -13.37 14.35 5.76
C SER A 34 -14.31 13.35 6.43
N SER A 35 -13.98 12.05 6.41
CA SER A 35 -14.88 10.98 6.84
C SER A 35 -14.46 10.33 8.16
N ILE A 36 -13.17 10.34 8.49
CA ILE A 36 -12.63 9.68 9.69
C ILE A 36 -12.77 10.63 10.88
N PRO A 37 -13.38 10.19 12.00
CA PRO A 37 -13.45 11.00 13.22
C PRO A 37 -12.06 11.42 13.71
N ALA A 38 -11.95 12.68 14.16
CA ALA A 38 -10.70 13.19 14.68
C ALA A 38 -10.38 12.60 16.07
N GLY A 39 -9.09 12.48 16.38
CA GLY A 39 -8.61 12.16 17.74
C GLY A 39 -8.82 10.73 18.21
N ILE A 40 -9.32 9.82 17.36
CA ILE A 40 -9.45 8.39 17.69
C ILE A 40 -8.30 7.58 17.09
N PRO A 41 -7.85 6.49 17.75
CA PRO A 41 -6.90 5.56 17.16
C PRO A 41 -7.44 4.94 15.88
N ILE A 42 -6.55 4.73 14.91
CA ILE A 42 -6.87 3.99 13.68
C ILE A 42 -5.95 2.78 13.54
N TYR A 43 -6.47 1.74 12.91
CA TYR A 43 -5.76 0.53 12.56
C TYR A 43 -5.65 0.46 11.05
N MET A 44 -4.44 0.70 10.55
CA MET A 44 -4.18 0.77 9.13
C MET A 44 -3.89 -0.62 8.59
N VAL A 45 -4.86 -1.19 7.86
CA VAL A 45 -4.71 -2.49 7.20
C VAL A 45 -3.93 -2.30 5.91
N ASN A 46 -2.84 -3.05 5.78
CA ASN A 46 -1.96 -3.10 4.63
C ASN A 46 -2.05 -4.49 4.00
N LEU A 47 -2.47 -4.57 2.74
CA LEU A 47 -2.31 -5.78 1.91
C LEU A 47 -1.16 -5.54 0.96
N LEU A 48 -0.12 -6.36 1.04
CA LEU A 48 1.17 -6.11 0.38
C LEU A 48 1.44 -7.18 -0.65
N ARG A 49 1.70 -6.77 -1.89
CA ARG A 49 2.26 -7.62 -2.94
C ARG A 49 3.60 -7.05 -3.36
N TYR A 50 4.65 -7.85 -3.29
CA TYR A 50 6.02 -7.42 -3.59
C TYR A 50 6.36 -7.62 -5.07
N ARG A 51 7.28 -6.80 -5.56
CA ARG A 51 7.95 -7.07 -6.83
C ARG A 51 8.93 -8.22 -6.65
N TYR A 52 9.12 -8.99 -7.72
CA TYR A 52 10.19 -9.98 -7.78
C TYR A 52 11.57 -9.31 -7.57
N GLN A 53 11.79 -8.18 -8.25
CA GLN A 53 12.96 -7.33 -8.08
C GLN A 53 12.51 -5.91 -7.72
N ALA A 54 13.15 -5.31 -6.72
CA ALA A 54 12.86 -3.94 -6.33
C ALA A 54 13.25 -2.97 -7.46
N ASP A 55 12.37 -2.01 -7.74
CA ASP A 55 12.55 -1.05 -8.83
C ASP A 55 12.85 0.34 -8.27
N TYR A 56 14.14 0.68 -8.20
CA TYR A 56 14.63 2.01 -7.83
C TYR A 56 14.88 2.90 -9.07
N GLY A 57 14.48 2.45 -10.26
CA GLY A 57 14.84 3.09 -11.54
C GLY A 57 16.34 3.27 -11.72
N ASP A 58 16.71 4.24 -12.57
CA ASP A 58 18.11 4.55 -12.92
C ASP A 58 18.92 5.17 -11.75
N SER A 59 18.26 5.48 -10.63
CA SER A 59 18.88 6.06 -9.44
C SER A 59 19.51 5.04 -8.49
N ALA A 60 19.46 3.74 -8.84
CA ALA A 60 19.94 2.66 -7.99
C ALA A 60 21.48 2.67 -7.83
N THR A 61 21.96 3.28 -6.75
CA THR A 61 23.36 3.11 -6.28
C THR A 61 23.52 1.89 -5.37
N ALA A 62 22.41 1.37 -4.84
CA ALA A 62 22.38 0.22 -3.97
C ALA A 62 22.39 -1.10 -4.75
N ALA A 63 22.95 -2.16 -4.14
CA ALA A 63 22.91 -3.49 -4.70
C ALA A 63 21.46 -3.93 -5.02
N PRO A 64 21.23 -4.58 -6.18
CA PRO A 64 19.93 -5.15 -6.52
C PRO A 64 19.41 -6.07 -5.40
N CYS A 65 18.12 -6.02 -5.14
CA CYS A 65 17.45 -6.91 -4.19
C CYS A 65 16.01 -7.19 -4.63
N SER A 66 15.37 -8.17 -4.00
CA SER A 66 13.95 -8.42 -4.18
C SER A 66 13.10 -7.30 -3.57
N GLY A 67 11.85 -7.17 -4.03
CA GLY A 67 10.91 -6.21 -3.46
C GLY A 67 10.67 -6.46 -1.97
N ARG A 68 10.63 -7.73 -1.56
CA ARG A 68 10.48 -8.10 -0.14
C ARG A 68 11.69 -7.68 0.69
N GLU A 69 12.91 -7.86 0.20
CA GLU A 69 14.11 -7.37 0.88
C GLU A 69 14.14 -5.85 0.97
N ALA A 70 13.82 -5.14 -0.12
CA ALA A 70 13.68 -3.68 -0.08
C ALA A 70 12.67 -3.23 0.99
N TYR A 71 11.55 -3.92 1.12
CA TYR A 71 10.54 -3.61 2.12
C TYR A 71 11.06 -3.84 3.55
N PHE A 72 11.54 -5.05 3.86
CA PHE A 72 11.90 -5.42 5.22
C PHE A 72 13.24 -4.84 5.68
N GLN A 73 14.21 -4.72 4.80
CA GLN A 73 15.58 -4.32 5.15
C GLN A 73 15.84 -2.83 4.94
N ARG A 74 15.02 -2.13 4.13
CA ARG A 74 15.21 -0.70 3.83
C ARG A 74 14.02 0.14 4.25
N TYR A 75 12.81 -0.20 3.79
CA TYR A 75 11.61 0.58 4.14
C TYR A 75 11.28 0.52 5.63
N ILE A 76 11.16 -0.67 6.24
CA ILE A 76 10.76 -0.78 7.66
C ILE A 76 11.72 -0.03 8.60
N PRO A 77 13.06 -0.17 8.49
CA PRO A 77 13.99 0.59 9.34
C PRO A 77 13.91 2.10 9.11
N ALA A 78 13.83 2.55 7.85
CA ALA A 78 13.68 3.96 7.53
C ALA A 78 12.36 4.52 8.08
N PHE A 79 11.25 3.80 7.90
CA PHE A 79 9.95 4.13 8.45
C PHE A 79 10.00 4.27 9.97
N ALA A 80 10.55 3.26 10.66
CA ALA A 80 10.66 3.29 12.13
C ALA A 80 11.45 4.50 12.63
N LYS A 81 12.55 4.86 11.94
CA LYS A 81 13.36 6.04 12.25
C LYS A 81 12.57 7.34 12.05
N VAL A 82 11.89 7.52 10.91
CA VAL A 82 11.17 8.77 10.63
C VAL A 82 9.92 8.95 11.51
N THR A 83 9.36 7.86 12.04
CA THR A 83 8.18 7.90 12.92
C THR A 83 8.50 7.75 14.40
N GLU A 84 9.78 7.88 14.78
CA GLU A 84 10.19 7.74 16.18
C GLU A 84 9.47 8.79 17.05
N GLY A 85 8.79 8.32 18.11
CA GLY A 85 8.03 9.18 19.02
C GLY A 85 6.59 9.50 18.59
N ASP A 86 6.16 9.14 17.37
CA ASP A 86 4.79 9.42 16.88
C ASP A 86 3.71 8.50 17.45
N GLY A 87 4.10 7.49 18.26
CA GLY A 87 3.18 6.50 18.83
C GLY A 87 2.64 5.49 17.81
N ILE A 88 3.23 5.44 16.61
CA ILE A 88 2.91 4.46 15.57
C ILE A 88 3.55 3.12 15.93
N LYS A 89 2.78 2.03 15.89
CA LYS A 89 3.29 0.69 16.24
C LYS A 89 2.64 -0.42 15.43
N PRO A 90 3.36 -1.52 15.15
CA PRO A 90 2.75 -2.70 14.58
C PRO A 90 1.72 -3.29 15.55
N PHE A 91 0.50 -3.51 15.08
CA PHE A 91 -0.55 -4.20 15.82
C PHE A 91 -0.54 -5.70 15.52
N TRP A 92 -0.36 -6.05 14.24
CA TRP A 92 -0.27 -7.44 13.77
C TRP A 92 0.41 -7.51 12.41
N VAL A 93 1.19 -8.56 12.15
CA VAL A 93 1.79 -8.84 10.85
C VAL A 93 1.72 -10.33 10.58
N GLY A 94 1.35 -10.74 9.38
CA GLY A 94 1.27 -12.14 9.01
C GLY A 94 1.48 -12.37 7.52
N ARG A 95 2.02 -13.54 7.18
CA ARG A 95 2.16 -14.00 5.80
C ARG A 95 0.82 -14.52 5.28
N ALA A 96 0.43 -14.10 4.10
CA ALA A 96 -0.73 -14.66 3.42
C ALA A 96 -0.38 -16.06 2.89
N LEU A 97 -1.17 -17.07 3.29
CA LEU A 97 -0.91 -18.46 2.92
C LEU A 97 -1.73 -18.92 1.71
N ALA A 98 -2.95 -18.40 1.58
CA ALA A 98 -3.87 -18.70 0.48
C ALA A 98 -4.93 -17.60 0.37
N GLN A 99 -5.57 -17.51 -0.79
CA GLN A 99 -6.73 -16.63 -1.04
C GLN A 99 -7.98 -17.51 -1.13
N LEU A 100 -8.79 -17.51 -0.08
CA LEU A 100 -9.98 -18.37 -0.02
C LEU A 100 -11.21 -17.72 -0.68
N VAL A 101 -11.32 -16.40 -0.57
CA VAL A 101 -12.39 -15.58 -1.16
C VAL A 101 -11.76 -14.33 -1.74
N ALA A 102 -11.41 -14.39 -3.02
CA ALA A 102 -10.79 -13.28 -3.73
C ALA A 102 -11.16 -13.37 -5.22
N PRO A 103 -11.27 -12.23 -5.94
CA PRO A 103 -11.43 -12.25 -7.37
C PRO A 103 -10.21 -12.90 -8.05
N PRO A 104 -10.37 -13.48 -9.25
CA PRO A 104 -9.25 -14.05 -9.98
C PRO A 104 -8.11 -13.04 -10.16
N GLY A 105 -6.90 -13.44 -9.75
CA GLY A 105 -5.69 -12.62 -9.89
C GLY A 105 -5.35 -11.73 -8.69
N GLU A 106 -6.25 -11.58 -7.71
CA GLU A 106 -5.92 -10.92 -6.46
C GLU A 106 -5.07 -11.85 -5.58
N GLN A 107 -3.87 -11.37 -5.24
CA GLN A 107 -2.88 -12.12 -4.46
C GLN A 107 -2.08 -11.15 -3.60
N TRP A 108 -1.89 -11.54 -2.35
CA TRP A 108 -1.12 -10.79 -1.35
C TRP A 108 -0.04 -11.70 -0.78
N ASP A 109 1.14 -11.15 -0.51
CA ASP A 109 2.27 -11.86 0.08
C ASP A 109 2.22 -11.77 1.61
N ASP A 110 2.02 -10.55 2.12
CA ASP A 110 1.99 -10.24 3.55
C ASP A 110 0.81 -9.30 3.86
N VAL A 111 0.29 -9.39 5.08
CA VAL A 111 -0.71 -8.49 5.64
C VAL A 111 -0.15 -7.85 6.90
N ALA A 112 -0.27 -6.54 7.03
CA ALA A 112 0.16 -5.80 8.21
C ALA A 112 -0.94 -4.87 8.70
N ILE A 113 -1.10 -4.80 10.02
CA ILE A 113 -1.96 -3.84 10.70
C ILE A 113 -1.06 -2.97 11.56
N VAL A 114 -1.11 -1.67 11.32
CA VAL A 114 -0.32 -0.67 12.06
C VAL A 114 -1.28 0.23 12.81
N GLU A 115 -1.09 0.36 14.12
CA GLU A 115 -1.87 1.26 14.96
C GLU A 115 -1.25 2.66 14.92
N TYR A 116 -2.09 3.66 14.67
CA TYR A 116 -1.74 5.08 14.76
C TYR A 116 -2.61 5.73 15.83
N PRO A 117 -2.09 6.71 16.61
CA PRO A 117 -2.89 7.43 17.59
C PRO A 117 -4.06 8.21 16.99
N SER A 118 -3.94 8.66 15.73
CA SER A 118 -5.03 9.24 14.95
C SER A 118 -4.70 9.29 13.45
N PHE A 119 -5.71 9.49 12.61
CA PHE A 119 -5.51 9.73 11.18
C PHE A 119 -4.67 10.99 10.89
N ALA A 120 -4.76 12.02 11.75
CA ALA A 120 -3.93 13.21 11.63
C ALA A 120 -2.42 12.91 11.81
N VAL A 121 -2.06 11.92 12.64
CA VAL A 121 -0.66 11.47 12.75
C VAL A 121 -0.21 10.83 11.44
N PHE A 122 -1.04 9.98 10.84
CA PHE A 122 -0.75 9.38 9.53
C PHE A 122 -0.56 10.45 8.44
N GLN A 123 -1.45 11.45 8.36
CA GLN A 123 -1.35 12.53 7.37
C GLN A 123 -0.05 13.33 7.50
N ARG A 124 0.29 13.78 8.71
CA ARG A 124 1.55 14.51 8.95
C ARG A 124 2.77 13.68 8.56
N MET A 125 2.74 12.38 8.84
CA MET A 125 3.84 11.47 8.52
C MET A 125 4.04 11.37 7.01
N ILE A 126 3.00 11.10 6.22
CA ILE A 126 3.13 10.93 4.76
C ILE A 126 3.48 12.24 4.02
N GLU A 127 3.17 13.39 4.61
CA GLU A 127 3.53 14.72 4.09
C GLU A 127 4.92 15.17 4.55
N SER A 128 5.55 14.45 5.49
CA SER A 128 6.83 14.89 6.06
C SER A 128 7.96 14.76 5.03
N PRO A 129 8.86 15.76 4.93
CA PRO A 129 10.03 15.67 4.06
C PRO A 129 10.90 14.43 4.35
N ALA A 130 11.00 14.04 5.62
CA ALA A 130 11.77 12.87 6.04
C ALA A 130 11.15 11.56 5.51
N TYR A 131 9.83 11.37 5.61
CA TYR A 131 9.17 10.19 5.04
C TYR A 131 9.35 10.13 3.51
N LEU A 132 9.08 11.24 2.83
CA LEU A 132 9.17 11.34 1.37
C LEU A 132 10.59 11.07 0.85
N ALA A 133 11.62 11.49 1.59
CA ALA A 133 13.01 11.31 1.19
C ALA A 133 13.61 9.96 1.62
N GLU A 134 13.33 9.50 2.85
CA GLU A 134 14.04 8.37 3.46
C GLU A 134 13.26 7.05 3.41
N ALA A 135 11.92 7.08 3.48
CA ALA A 135 11.11 5.86 3.62
C ALA A 135 10.32 5.53 2.35
N GLU A 136 9.54 6.49 1.84
CA GLU A 136 8.65 6.29 0.69
C GLU A 136 9.34 5.65 -0.53
N PRO A 137 10.56 6.07 -0.94
CA PRO A 137 11.21 5.50 -2.12
C PRO A 137 11.43 3.98 -2.02
N HIS A 138 11.72 3.47 -0.81
CA HIS A 138 11.90 2.04 -0.58
C HIS A 138 10.57 1.28 -0.67
N ARG A 139 9.46 1.84 -0.16
CA ARG A 139 8.12 1.25 -0.29
C ARG A 139 7.69 1.17 -1.76
N ARG A 140 7.88 2.26 -2.50
CA ARG A 140 7.54 2.35 -3.93
C ARG A 140 8.33 1.34 -4.76
N ALA A 141 9.63 1.24 -4.51
CA ALA A 141 10.49 0.27 -5.17
C ALA A 141 10.13 -1.18 -4.83
N ALA A 142 9.65 -1.43 -3.62
CA ALA A 142 9.34 -2.77 -3.13
C ALA A 142 8.03 -3.36 -3.67
N LEU A 143 6.98 -2.55 -3.80
CA LEU A 143 5.61 -3.03 -3.98
C LEU A 143 5.21 -3.12 -5.46
N ALA A 144 4.58 -4.23 -5.81
CA ALA A 144 3.90 -4.45 -7.07
C ALA A 144 2.42 -4.06 -6.98
N ASP A 145 1.79 -4.26 -5.82
CA ASP A 145 0.42 -3.80 -5.53
C ASP A 145 0.28 -3.54 -4.03
N TRP A 146 -0.63 -2.64 -3.64
CA TRP A 146 -0.86 -2.26 -2.25
C TRP A 146 -2.32 -1.89 -2.00
N ARG A 147 -2.88 -2.36 -0.89
CA ARG A 147 -4.10 -1.77 -0.31
C ARG A 147 -3.76 -1.17 1.04
N LEU A 148 -4.23 0.05 1.24
CA LEU A 148 -4.10 0.77 2.50
C LEU A 148 -5.48 1.22 2.96
N ILE A 149 -5.96 0.66 4.06
CA ILE A 149 -7.34 0.84 4.49
C ILE A 149 -7.33 1.26 5.97
N PRO A 150 -7.73 2.51 6.28
CA PRO A 150 -7.89 2.93 7.66
C PRO A 150 -9.14 2.27 8.26
N THR A 151 -9.00 1.68 9.43
CA THR A 151 -10.10 1.03 10.16
C THR A 151 -10.16 1.51 11.61
N ALA A 152 -11.33 1.37 12.23
CA ALA A 152 -11.51 1.44 13.67
C ALA A 152 -11.92 0.05 14.19
N LYS A 153 -11.80 -0.20 15.49
CA LYS A 153 -12.38 -1.40 16.09
C LYS A 153 -13.89 -1.40 15.89
N ALA A 154 -14.43 -2.52 15.43
CA ALA A 154 -15.86 -2.72 15.36
C ALA A 154 -16.41 -3.12 16.73
N ASP A 155 -17.58 -2.62 17.07
CA ASP A 155 -18.36 -3.12 18.20
C ASP A 155 -18.96 -4.48 17.80
N MET A 156 -18.34 -5.55 18.27
CA MET A 156 -18.81 -6.91 18.01
C MET A 156 -19.86 -7.29 19.06
N PRO A 157 -21.05 -7.76 18.67
CA PRO A 157 -21.98 -8.37 19.62
C PRO A 157 -21.32 -9.62 20.21
N GLY A 158 -21.42 -9.75 21.54
CA GLY A 158 -20.92 -10.90 22.31
C GLY A 158 -21.83 -12.12 22.23
#